data_AF-A0A1V2PUR9-F1
#
_entry.id   AF-A0A1V2PUR9-F1
#
_cell.length_a   1.000
_cell.length_b   1.000
_cell.length_c   1.000
_cell.angle_alpha   90.00
_cell.angle_beta   90.00
_cell.angle_gamma   90.00
#
_symmetry.space_group_name_H-M   'P 1'
#
loop_
_entity.id
_entity.type
_entity.pdbx_description
1 polymer ?
#
loop_
_entity_poly.entity_id
_entity_poly.type
_entity_poly.pdbx_seq_one_letter_code
_entity_poly.pdbx_strand_id
1 'polypeptide(L)'
;MTTPEAGRQADFALDPVSMAKAIEWYVTPVVHELTAIAEGYAHAHGEIAAAHASHAAGWFGGVGNNIVQDASGSFLNEVEYQLRWLKQDQTDLVESMAEYKGVLLDVIARSQQNEQRIATRFQSIENQLEDMGY
;
A
#
# COMPACT_ATOMS: atom_id res chain seq x y z
N MET A 1 34.33 39.13 16.88
CA MET A 1 34.18 37.74 16.40
C MET A 1 32.74 37.34 16.64
N THR A 2 31.89 37.51 15.63
CA THR A 2 30.53 36.98 15.61
C THR A 2 30.59 35.65 14.88
N THR A 3 30.18 34.58 15.56
CA THR A 3 30.06 33.22 15.02
C THR A 3 29.29 33.25 13.71
N PRO A 4 29.71 32.53 12.65
CA PRO A 4 28.93 32.46 11.42
C PRO A 4 27.56 31.87 11.76
N GLU A 5 26.50 32.64 11.52
CA GLU A 5 25.14 32.15 11.64
C GLU A 5 25.00 30.90 10.77
N ALA A 6 24.50 29.83 11.38
CA ALA A 6 24.12 28.61 10.67
C ALA A 6 23.35 29.01 9.40
N GLY A 7 23.94 28.69 8.24
CA GLY A 7 23.40 29.10 6.95
C GLY A 7 21.92 28.76 6.85
N ARG A 8 21.12 29.67 6.28
CA ARG A 8 19.71 29.44 5.97
C ARG A 8 19.58 28.06 5.32
N GLN A 9 18.72 27.22 5.89
CA GLN A 9 18.23 26.03 5.19
C GLN A 9 17.74 26.50 3.82
N ALA A 10 18.25 25.90 2.74
CA ALA A 10 17.87 26.34 1.39
C ALA A 10 16.35 26.27 1.25
N ASP A 11 15.70 27.34 0.80
CA ASP A 11 14.24 27.43 0.58
C ASP A 11 13.71 26.38 -0.43
N PHE A 12 14.60 25.63 -1.08
CA PHE A 12 14.32 24.55 -2.02
C PHE A 12 14.61 23.14 -1.47
N ALA A 13 15.02 23.01 -0.20
CA ALA A 13 15.21 21.70 0.41
C ALA A 13 13.84 21.05 0.58
N LEU A 14 13.62 19.93 -0.11
CA LEU A 14 12.47 19.07 0.18
C LEU A 14 12.59 18.67 1.66
N ASP A 15 11.47 18.56 2.38
CA ASP A 15 11.48 18.01 3.74
C ASP A 15 11.18 16.50 3.68
N PRO A 16 12.20 15.64 3.46
CA PRO A 16 12.01 14.22 3.30
C PRO A 16 11.43 13.57 4.56
N VAL A 17 11.66 14.17 5.74
CA VAL A 17 11.15 13.65 7.01
C VAL A 17 9.64 13.85 7.09
N SER A 18 9.16 15.05 6.77
CA SER A 18 7.72 15.31 6.73
C SER A 18 7.01 14.56 5.61
N MET A 19 7.66 14.38 4.45
CA MET A 19 7.10 13.55 3.36
C MET A 19 7.01 12.07 3.75
N ALA A 20 8.04 11.51 4.39
CA ALA A 20 7.99 10.14 4.89
C ALA A 20 6.89 9.95 5.95
N LYS A 21 6.74 10.91 6.87
CA LYS A 21 5.64 10.92 7.85
C LYS A 21 4.26 11.00 7.20
N ALA A 22 4.11 11.79 6.13
CA ALA A 22 2.85 11.85 5.39
C ALA A 22 2.48 10.50 4.74
N ILE A 23 3.47 9.79 4.19
CA ILE A 23 3.26 8.42 3.67
C ILE A 23 2.85 7.46 4.79
N GLU A 24 3.48 7.58 5.96
CA GLU A 24 3.14 6.78 7.13
C GLU A 24 1.71 7.05 7.64
N TRP A 25 1.29 8.32 7.68
CA TRP A 25 -0.02 8.70 8.24
C TRP A 25 -1.19 8.53 7.27
N TYR A 26 -0.97 8.69 5.96
CA TYR A 26 -2.07 8.73 5.00
C TYR A 26 -2.10 7.54 4.05
N VAL A 27 -0.95 7.08 3.55
CA VAL A 27 -0.91 6.00 2.55
C VAL A 27 -0.86 4.63 3.21
N THR A 28 -0.09 4.49 4.29
CA THR A 28 0.08 3.20 4.97
C THR A 28 -1.23 2.66 5.58
N PRO A 29 -2.09 3.46 6.23
CA PRO A 29 -3.36 2.96 6.75
C PRO A 29 -4.29 2.50 5.62
N VAL A 30 -4.31 3.21 4.50
CA VAL A 30 -5.13 2.83 3.33
C VAL A 30 -4.70 1.47 2.79
N VAL A 31 -3.40 1.22 2.61
CA VAL A 31 -2.89 -0.10 2.19
C VAL A 31 -3.25 -1.20 3.20
N HIS A 32 -3.16 -0.90 4.50
CA HIS A 32 -3.51 -1.84 5.55
C HIS A 32 -5.01 -2.20 5.52
N GLU A 33 -5.90 -1.21 5.47
CA GLU A 33 -7.35 -1.44 5.39
C GLU A 33 -7.75 -2.20 4.13
N LEU A 34 -7.15 -1.88 2.98
CA LEU A 34 -7.39 -2.61 1.73
C LEU A 34 -6.94 -4.08 1.83
N THR A 35 -5.86 -4.36 2.58
CA THR A 35 -5.38 -5.72 2.84
C THR A 35 -6.35 -6.47 3.77
N ALA A 36 -6.84 -5.83 4.83
CA ALA A 36 -7.82 -6.41 5.73
C ALA A 36 -9.14 -6.77 5.03
N ILE A 37 -9.59 -5.94 4.08
CA ILE A 37 -10.77 -6.24 3.24
C ILE A 37 -10.53 -7.50 2.38
N ALA A 38 -9.31 -7.72 1.89
CA ALA A 38 -8.98 -8.91 1.09
C ALA A 38 -9.13 -10.21 1.90
N GLU A 39 -8.82 -10.18 3.20
CA GLU A 39 -9.07 -11.32 4.11
C GLU A 39 -10.58 -11.60 4.25
N GLY A 40 -11.42 -10.56 4.24
CA GLY A 40 -12.87 -10.68 4.22
C GLY A 40 -13.40 -11.45 3.00
N TYR A 41 -12.85 -11.19 1.80
CA TYR A 41 -13.22 -11.94 0.60
C TYR A 41 -12.76 -13.40 0.65
N ALA A 42 -11.57 -13.68 1.22
CA ALA A 42 -11.11 -15.04 1.42
C ALA A 42 -12.04 -15.81 2.39
N HIS A 43 -12.52 -15.15 3.44
CA HIS A 43 -13.50 -15.72 4.36
C HIS A 43 -14.83 -16.02 3.68
N ALA A 44 -15.39 -15.06 2.95
CA ALA A 44 -16.65 -15.22 2.21
C ALA A 44 -16.59 -16.38 1.18
N HIS A 45 -15.46 -16.53 0.49
CA HIS A 45 -15.22 -17.68 -0.38
C HIS A 45 -15.23 -19.01 0.38
N GLY A 46 -14.63 -19.03 1.58
CA GLY A 46 -14.66 -20.20 2.47
C GLY A 46 -16.09 -20.57 2.91
N GLU A 47 -16.92 -19.58 3.23
CA GLU A 47 -18.33 -19.78 3.60
C GLU A 47 -19.15 -20.38 2.45
N ILE A 48 -18.93 -19.91 1.21
CA ILE A 48 -19.62 -20.46 0.02
C ILE A 48 -19.16 -21.89 -0.27
N ALA A 49 -17.85 -22.16 -0.19
CA ALA A 49 -17.34 -23.51 -0.35
C ALA A 49 -17.91 -24.47 0.72
N ALA A 50 -18.05 -24.00 1.96
CA ALA A 50 -18.71 -24.75 3.03
C ALA A 50 -20.21 -24.94 2.77
N ALA A 51 -20.90 -23.96 2.21
CA ALA A 51 -22.31 -24.07 1.80
C ALA A 51 -22.50 -25.11 0.69
N HIS A 52 -21.60 -25.16 -0.31
CA HIS A 52 -21.59 -26.20 -1.34
C HIS A 52 -21.42 -27.61 -0.77
N ALA A 53 -20.54 -27.77 0.21
CA ALA A 53 -20.23 -29.05 0.83
C ALA A 53 -21.20 -29.44 1.97
N SER A 54 -22.12 -28.55 2.34
CA SER A 54 -23.01 -28.79 3.48
C SER A 54 -24.08 -29.83 3.14
N HIS A 55 -24.21 -30.81 4.03
CA HIS A 55 -25.31 -31.79 4.04
C HIS A 55 -26.20 -31.63 5.29
N ALA A 56 -26.11 -30.48 5.97
CA ALA A 56 -26.83 -30.23 7.22
C ALA A 56 -28.35 -30.24 6.99
N ALA A 57 -29.09 -30.89 7.90
CA ALA A 57 -30.55 -30.97 7.84
C ALA A 57 -31.18 -29.57 7.78
N GLY A 58 -31.94 -29.28 6.71
CA GLY A 58 -32.41 -27.94 6.38
C GLY A 58 -32.43 -27.67 4.87
N TRP A 59 -31.91 -26.52 4.43
CA TRP A 59 -31.86 -26.15 3.00
C TRP A 59 -31.09 -27.15 2.13
N PHE A 60 -30.10 -27.83 2.71
CA PHE A 60 -29.20 -28.75 2.02
C PHE A 60 -29.16 -30.15 2.67
N GLY A 61 -30.23 -30.56 3.36
CA GLY A 61 -30.28 -31.88 4.00
C GLY A 61 -31.71 -32.37 4.22
N GLY A 62 -31.98 -33.61 3.78
CA GLY A 62 -33.31 -34.25 3.85
C GLY A 62 -33.73 -34.89 2.53
N VAL A 63 -34.97 -35.41 2.48
CA VAL A 63 -35.55 -35.96 1.24
C VAL A 63 -35.80 -34.81 0.26
N GLY A 64 -35.27 -34.90 -0.96
CA GLY A 64 -35.35 -33.83 -1.98
C GLY A 64 -34.17 -32.85 -1.98
N ASN A 65 -33.17 -33.06 -1.11
CA ASN A 65 -31.95 -32.24 -1.02
C ASN A 65 -31.31 -31.95 -2.38
N ASN A 66 -31.10 -32.98 -3.20
CA ASN A 66 -30.45 -32.82 -4.51
C ASN A 66 -31.17 -31.82 -5.42
N ILE A 67 -32.51 -31.69 -5.33
CA ILE A 67 -33.29 -30.75 -6.15
C ILE A 67 -33.07 -29.30 -5.68
N VAL A 68 -33.03 -29.08 -4.36
CA VAL A 68 -32.76 -27.75 -3.79
C VAL A 68 -31.31 -27.35 -4.03
N GLN A 69 -30.38 -28.30 -3.91
CA GLN A 69 -28.96 -28.10 -4.18
C GLN A 69 -28.71 -27.81 -5.67
N ASP A 70 -29.36 -28.52 -6.59
CA ASP A 70 -29.29 -28.24 -8.03
C ASP A 70 -29.90 -26.87 -8.37
N ALA A 71 -31.01 -26.49 -7.73
CA ALA A 71 -31.68 -25.21 -7.97
C ALA A 71 -30.92 -24.00 -7.40
N SER A 72 -30.24 -24.17 -6.26
CA SER A 72 -29.44 -23.12 -5.62
C SER A 72 -27.98 -23.10 -6.05
N GLY A 73 -27.49 -24.17 -6.69
CA GLY A 73 -26.11 -24.27 -7.16
C GLY A 73 -25.75 -23.22 -8.20
N SER A 74 -26.67 -22.84 -9.08
CA SER A 74 -26.43 -21.75 -10.05
C SER A 74 -26.24 -20.39 -9.37
N PHE A 75 -27.02 -20.11 -8.33
CA PHE A 75 -26.87 -18.90 -7.52
C PHE A 75 -25.54 -18.89 -6.76
N LEU A 76 -25.20 -19.98 -6.07
CA LEU A 76 -23.94 -20.07 -5.33
C LEU A 76 -22.72 -19.97 -6.25
N ASN A 77 -22.76 -20.59 -7.44
CA ASN A 77 -21.72 -20.47 -8.45
C ASN A 77 -21.55 -19.02 -8.94
N GLU A 78 -22.64 -18.29 -9.15
CA GLU A 78 -22.58 -16.89 -9.57
C GLU A 78 -21.98 -16.02 -8.46
N VAL A 79 -22.42 -16.21 -7.21
CA VAL A 79 -21.85 -15.47 -6.06
C VAL A 79 -20.36 -15.78 -5.90
N GLU A 80 -19.96 -17.04 -6.03
CA GLU A 80 -18.55 -17.44 -6.02
C GLU A 80 -17.76 -16.76 -7.14
N TYR A 81 -18.29 -16.75 -8.36
CA TYR A 81 -17.67 -16.11 -9.51
C TYR A 81 -17.44 -14.61 -9.26
N GLN A 82 -18.47 -13.89 -8.82
CA GLN A 82 -18.38 -12.46 -8.52
C GLN A 82 -17.37 -12.18 -7.40
N LEU A 83 -17.32 -13.02 -6.36
CA LEU A 83 -16.33 -12.89 -5.28
C LEU A 83 -14.90 -13.12 -5.76
N ARG A 84 -14.67 -14.01 -6.72
CA ARG A 84 -13.33 -14.21 -7.30
C ARG A 84 -12.86 -12.96 -8.04
N TRP A 85 -13.72 -12.34 -8.84
CA TRP A 85 -13.40 -11.07 -9.53
C TRP A 85 -13.12 -9.95 -8.54
N LEU A 86 -14.00 -9.78 -7.56
CA LEU A 86 -13.84 -8.73 -6.55
C LEU A 86 -12.57 -8.90 -5.72
N LYS A 87 -12.20 -10.15 -5.40
CA LYS A 87 -10.93 -10.48 -4.75
C LYS A 87 -9.73 -10.12 -5.64
N GLN A 88 -9.81 -10.40 -6.94
CA GLN A 88 -8.73 -10.06 -7.88
C GLN A 88 -8.56 -8.54 -7.98
N ASP A 89 -9.66 -7.81 -8.20
CA ASP A 89 -9.64 -6.34 -8.28
C ASP A 89 -9.08 -5.72 -6.98
N GLN A 90 -9.44 -6.28 -5.83
CA GLN A 90 -8.90 -5.85 -4.54
C GLN A 90 -7.39 -6.12 -4.42
N THR A 91 -6.92 -7.26 -4.91
CA THR A 91 -5.49 -7.61 -4.91
C THR A 91 -4.71 -6.65 -5.80
N ASP A 92 -5.18 -6.42 -7.02
CA ASP A 92 -4.56 -5.49 -7.98
C ASP A 92 -4.51 -4.06 -7.42
N LEU A 93 -5.56 -3.63 -6.71
CA LEU A 93 -5.60 -2.32 -6.04
C LEU A 93 -4.58 -2.21 -4.90
N VAL A 94 -4.46 -3.24 -4.05
CA VAL A 94 -3.46 -3.28 -2.97
C VAL A 94 -2.05 -3.23 -3.54
N GLU A 95 -1.77 -4.02 -4.57
CA GLU A 95 -0.46 -4.04 -5.25
C GLU A 95 -0.13 -2.67 -5.86
N SER A 96 -1.08 -2.05 -6.57
CA SER A 96 -0.92 -0.72 -7.16
C SER A 96 -0.61 0.35 -6.10
N MET A 97 -1.32 0.32 -4.96
CA MET A 97 -1.08 1.25 -3.86
C MET A 97 0.25 1.00 -3.14
N ALA A 98 0.67 -0.26 -3.01
CA ALA A 98 1.97 -0.61 -2.45
C ALA A 98 3.13 -0.18 -3.37
N GLU A 99 2.98 -0.36 -4.68
CA GLU A 99 3.93 0.13 -5.68
C GLU A 99 4.03 1.66 -5.64
N TYR A 100 2.90 2.36 -5.61
CA TYR A 100 2.86 3.82 -5.50
C TYR A 100 3.59 4.32 -4.24
N LYS A 101 3.35 3.68 -3.08
CA LYS A 101 4.09 3.95 -1.83
C LYS A 101 5.60 3.75 -2.02
N GLY A 102 6.01 2.66 -2.67
CA GLY A 102 7.41 2.36 -2.97
C GLY A 102 8.07 3.45 -3.83
N VAL A 103 7.40 3.87 -4.90
CA VAL A 103 7.87 4.94 -5.79
C VAL A 103 8.05 6.26 -5.04
N LEU A 104 7.10 6.64 -4.16
CA LEU A 104 7.23 7.85 -3.36
C LEU A 104 8.44 7.81 -2.43
N LEU A 105 8.67 6.68 -1.75
CA LEU A 105 9.83 6.51 -0.88
C LEU A 105 11.15 6.57 -1.67
N ASP A 106 11.20 6.00 -2.86
CA ASP A 106 12.38 6.06 -3.73
C ASP A 106 12.66 7.49 -4.24
N VAL A 107 11.62 8.27 -4.56
CA VAL A 107 11.76 9.70 -4.89
C VAL A 107 12.35 10.47 -3.71
N ILE A 108 11.86 10.24 -2.49
CA ILE A 108 12.37 10.87 -1.28
C ILE A 108 13.87 10.53 -1.08
N ALA A 109 14.22 9.25 -1.21
CA ALA A 109 15.61 8.80 -1.05
C ALA A 109 16.54 9.42 -2.09
N ARG A 110 16.12 9.49 -3.37
CA ARG A 110 16.88 10.16 -4.43
C ARG A 110 17.03 11.66 -4.17
N SER A 111 16.01 12.31 -3.63
CA SER A 111 16.10 13.72 -3.25
C SER A 111 17.17 13.94 -2.17
N GLN A 112 17.16 13.13 -1.10
CA GLN A 112 18.17 13.20 -0.05
C GLN A 112 19.60 13.01 -0.56
N GLN A 113 19.81 12.01 -1.43
CA GLN A 113 21.12 11.79 -2.05
C GLN A 113 21.59 12.98 -2.89
N ASN A 114 20.67 13.59 -3.66
CA ASN A 114 20.97 14.77 -4.47
C ASN A 114 21.32 15.97 -3.60
N GLU A 115 20.54 16.24 -2.55
CA GLU A 115 20.79 17.32 -1.59
C GLU A 115 22.14 17.13 -0.90
N GLN A 116 22.45 15.91 -0.44
CA GLN A 116 23.73 15.65 0.21
C GLN A 116 24.92 15.83 -0.74
N ARG A 117 24.78 15.39 -2.00
CA ARG A 117 25.81 15.62 -3.03
C ARG A 117 26.01 17.11 -3.32
N ILE A 118 24.93 17.89 -3.35
CA ILE A 118 24.97 19.34 -3.54
C ILE A 118 25.64 20.02 -2.33
N ALA A 119 25.27 19.64 -1.12
CA ALA A 119 25.87 20.16 0.12
C ALA A 119 27.38 19.88 0.19
N THR A 120 27.82 18.65 -0.10
CA THR A 120 29.24 18.30 -0.17
C THR A 120 30.00 19.13 -1.20
N ARG A 121 29.38 19.42 -2.37
CA ARG A 121 29.99 20.30 -3.38
C ARG A 121 30.12 21.73 -2.88
N PHE A 122 29.07 22.28 -2.26
CA PHE A 122 29.14 23.63 -1.70
C PHE A 122 30.21 23.75 -0.62
N GLN A 123 30.28 22.78 0.29
CA GLN A 123 31.30 22.76 1.34
C GLN A 123 32.72 22.61 0.77
N SER A 124 32.90 21.81 -0.29
CA SER A 124 34.17 21.72 -1.00
C SER A 124 34.59 23.05 -1.63
N ILE A 125 33.65 23.76 -2.26
CA ILE A 125 33.89 25.09 -2.86
C ILE A 125 34.22 26.11 -1.77
N GLU A 126 33.50 26.12 -0.66
CA GLU A 126 33.74 27.00 0.49
C GLU A 126 35.17 26.79 1.04
N ASN A 127 35.56 25.55 1.30
CA ASN A 127 36.93 25.23 1.74
C ASN A 127 37.99 25.67 0.72
N GLN A 128 37.73 25.51 -0.58
CA GLN A 128 38.65 25.97 -1.64
C GLN A 128 38.79 27.49 -1.69
N LEU A 129 37.70 28.22 -1.43
CA LEU A 129 37.72 29.68 -1.38
C LEU A 129 38.48 30.19 -0.14
N GLU A 130 38.27 29.54 1.02
CA GLU A 130 39.00 29.82 2.26
C GLU A 130 40.51 29.58 2.08
N ASP A 131 40.92 28.47 1.47
CA ASP A 131 42.33 28.15 1.16
C ASP A 131 42.97 29.16 0.19
N MET A 132 42.16 29.82 -0.65
CA MET A 132 42.59 30.87 -1.57
C MET A 132 42.61 32.27 -0.94
N GLY A 133 42.22 32.41 0.33
CA GLY A 133 42.27 33.66 1.08
C GLY A 133 41.14 34.65 0.78
N TYR A 134 40.00 34.16 0.29
CA TYR A 134 38.76 34.94 0.08
C TYR A 134 37.73 34.69 1.18
#